data_AF-A0A853GWZ3-F1
#
_entry.id   AF-A0A853GWZ3-F1
#
_cell.length_a   1.000
_cell.length_b   1.000
_cell.length_c   1.000
_cell.angle_alpha   90.00
_cell.angle_beta   90.00
_cell.angle_gamma   90.00
#
_symmetry.space_group_name_H-M   'P 1'
#
loop_
_entity.id
_entity.type
_entity.pdbx_description
1 polymer ?
#
loop_
_entity_poly.entity_id
_entity_poly.type
_entity_poly.pdbx_seq_one_letter_code
_entity_poly.pdbx_strand_id
1 'polypeptide(L)'
;MIVYEADKKQFLHQSDYDDIENVILASFKTATGKSVSNSEIQSWRESLRHVAMVLRDDEIPNEMGIAVELHIPQSSKRIDVTLTGRDDAGNKNAVVIELKQWEKATATDKDAIVVTYLGKGQREVVHPSYQAWSYASLLEGFNEAVYDGGISIKPCAYLHNYTRDGVIDAPHYSGYTLKAPLFLKGAKERQQLRDFIKKHVKYGDSKEVLYELANGRIRPSKALADALKGLLTAKPEFVLIDDQKEVFEATQALARTASPEQPRVVIIEGGPGTGKTVLAINLLVRLTSAGLFGQYVSKNAAPREVYQSRLVGTITKTKFSSMFTGSGSFCNVEANTYDFLVVDEAHRLNEKSGLYGNLGDNQVKELINASACTIFFIDEDLHIFTLN
;
A
#
# COMPACT_ATOMS: atom_id res chain seq x y z
N MET A 1 12.34 9.84 7.79
CA MET A 1 12.92 9.46 9.10
C MET A 1 13.52 8.07 8.98
N ILE A 2 14.72 7.87 9.51
CA ILE A 2 15.35 6.56 9.63
C ILE A 2 15.39 6.17 11.10
N VAL A 3 15.07 4.93 11.44
CA VAL A 3 15.18 4.44 12.81
C VAL A 3 16.62 4.08 13.15
N TYR A 4 17.30 3.38 12.25
CA TYR A 4 18.70 2.99 12.41
C TYR A 4 19.44 3.15 11.08
N GLU A 5 20.64 3.72 11.14
CA GLU A 5 21.55 3.83 10.00
C GLU A 5 22.99 3.48 10.38
N ALA A 6 23.70 2.83 9.47
CA ALA A 6 25.12 2.47 9.60
C ALA A 6 25.72 2.23 8.21
N ASP A 7 27.04 2.08 8.13
CA ASP A 7 27.65 1.39 7.00
C ASP A 7 27.64 -0.14 7.24
N LYS A 8 27.94 -0.94 6.20
CA LYS A 8 28.00 -2.41 6.33
C LYS A 8 28.95 -2.84 7.44
N LYS A 9 30.14 -2.23 7.54
CA LYS A 9 31.14 -2.62 8.54
C LYS A 9 30.61 -2.46 9.96
N GLN A 10 30.01 -1.31 10.26
CA GLN A 10 29.42 -1.02 11.56
C GLN A 10 28.21 -1.92 11.83
N PHE A 11 27.33 -2.12 10.85
CA PHE A 11 26.17 -3.00 11.02
C PHE A 11 26.58 -4.45 11.36
N LEU A 12 27.58 -4.99 10.65
CA LEU A 12 28.08 -6.34 10.93
C LEU A 12 28.73 -6.43 12.30
N HIS A 13 29.52 -5.42 12.70
CA HIS A 13 30.09 -5.36 14.05
C HIS A 13 28.98 -5.39 15.11
N GLN A 14 27.96 -4.54 14.97
CA GLN A 14 26.86 -4.46 15.93
C GLN A 14 26.01 -5.74 15.95
N SER A 15 25.86 -6.40 14.80
CA SER A 15 25.20 -7.70 14.72
C SER A 15 25.98 -8.83 15.41
N ASP A 16 27.31 -8.75 15.43
CA ASP A 16 28.16 -9.80 15.98
C ASP A 16 28.47 -9.59 17.47
N TYR A 17 28.51 -8.34 17.93
CA TYR A 17 29.02 -7.98 19.25
C TYR A 17 28.08 -7.16 20.15
N ASP A 18 27.08 -6.45 19.58
CA ASP A 18 26.30 -5.44 20.32
C ASP A 18 24.79 -5.74 20.39
N ASP A 19 24.36 -6.96 20.03
CA ASP A 19 22.94 -7.35 19.89
C ASP A 19 22.13 -6.31 19.08
N ILE A 20 22.16 -6.42 17.75
CA ILE A 20 21.60 -5.42 16.82
C ILE A 20 20.16 -4.99 17.16
N GLU A 21 19.32 -5.90 17.68
CA GLU A 21 17.95 -5.57 18.10
C GLU A 21 17.90 -4.52 19.23
N ASN A 22 18.86 -4.54 20.15
CA ASN A 22 18.95 -3.59 21.26
C ASN A 22 19.47 -2.23 20.76
N VAL A 23 20.42 -2.24 19.82
CA VAL A 23 20.92 -1.03 19.16
C VAL A 23 19.77 -0.33 18.42
N ILE A 24 18.98 -1.06 17.64
CA ILE A 24 17.83 -0.52 16.92
C ILE A 24 16.75 -0.02 17.89
N LEU A 25 16.47 -0.77 18.96
CA LEU A 25 15.52 -0.33 19.99
C LEU A 25 15.93 1.00 20.63
N ALA A 26 17.22 1.17 20.92
CA ALA A 26 17.75 2.43 21.47
C ALA A 26 17.61 3.59 20.47
N SER A 27 17.92 3.36 19.20
CA SER A 27 17.76 4.37 18.14
C SER A 27 16.28 4.71 17.91
N PHE A 28 15.38 3.72 17.93
CA PHE A 28 13.93 3.92 17.82
C PHE A 28 13.39 4.79 18.96
N LYS A 29 13.77 4.49 20.20
CA LYS A 29 13.37 5.29 21.37
C LYS A 29 13.86 6.73 21.25
N THR A 30 15.10 6.91 20.80
CA THR A 30 15.69 8.24 20.59
C THR A 30 14.94 9.02 19.50
N ALA A 31 14.63 8.38 18.39
CA ALA A 31 13.99 9.02 17.24
C ALA A 31 12.49 9.33 17.46
N THR A 32 11.77 8.49 18.22
CA THR A 32 10.30 8.54 18.29
C THR A 32 9.75 8.84 19.69
N GLY A 33 10.53 8.66 20.75
CA GLY A 33 10.08 8.72 22.14
C GLY A 33 9.13 7.58 22.55
N LYS A 34 8.88 6.60 21.68
CA LYS A 34 7.92 5.51 21.90
C LYS A 34 8.60 4.19 22.28
N SER A 35 7.85 3.33 22.95
CA SER A 35 8.23 1.94 23.19
C SER A 35 7.78 1.03 22.04
N VAL A 36 8.40 -0.14 21.96
CA VAL A 36 8.22 -1.12 20.89
C VAL A 36 7.77 -2.44 21.55
N SER A 37 6.96 -3.24 20.87
CA SER A 37 6.51 -4.53 21.41
C SER A 37 7.66 -5.56 21.46
N ASN A 38 7.60 -6.51 22.40
CA ASN A 38 8.60 -7.60 22.45
C ASN A 38 8.61 -8.45 21.17
N SER A 39 7.46 -8.63 20.52
CA SER A 39 7.36 -9.33 19.24
C SER A 39 8.12 -8.62 18.12
N GLU A 40 8.13 -7.29 18.12
CA GLU A 40 8.82 -6.50 17.11
C GLU A 40 10.34 -6.53 17.33
N ILE A 41 10.81 -6.45 18.58
CA ILE A 41 12.22 -6.66 18.93
C ILE A 41 12.70 -8.06 18.48
N GLN A 42 11.91 -9.09 18.78
CA GLN A 42 12.20 -10.45 18.34
C GLN A 42 12.21 -10.56 16.80
N SER A 43 11.32 -9.84 16.12
CA SER A 43 11.28 -9.83 14.66
C SER A 43 12.56 -9.24 14.04
N TRP A 44 13.08 -8.15 14.61
CA TRP A 44 14.35 -7.56 14.19
C TRP A 44 15.51 -8.53 14.40
N ARG A 45 15.61 -9.11 15.59
CA ARG A 45 16.65 -10.10 15.91
C ARG A 45 16.70 -11.23 14.88
N GLU A 46 15.55 -11.84 14.56
CA GLU A 46 15.52 -12.98 13.64
C GLU A 46 15.79 -12.54 12.20
N SER A 47 15.10 -11.51 11.69
CA SER A 47 15.23 -11.08 10.30
C SER A 47 16.63 -10.48 9.99
N LEU A 48 17.17 -9.65 10.87
CA LEU A 48 18.43 -8.93 10.60
C LEU A 48 19.65 -9.83 10.67
N ARG A 49 19.60 -10.94 11.43
CA ARG A 49 20.63 -11.98 11.37
C ARG A 49 20.75 -12.57 9.97
N HIS A 50 19.63 -12.81 9.29
CA HIS A 50 19.64 -13.29 7.92
C HIS A 50 20.19 -12.25 6.93
N VAL A 51 19.92 -10.96 7.18
CA VAL A 51 20.53 -9.86 6.41
C VAL A 51 22.04 -9.81 6.64
N ALA A 52 22.52 -9.86 7.89
CA ALA A 52 23.95 -9.91 8.19
C ALA A 52 24.64 -11.09 7.49
N MET A 53 24.03 -12.28 7.48
CA MET A 53 24.55 -13.44 6.74
C MET A 53 24.69 -13.19 5.22
N VAL A 54 23.76 -12.45 4.61
CA VAL A 54 23.85 -12.04 3.20
C VAL A 54 25.04 -11.09 3.03
N LEU A 55 25.14 -10.07 3.88
CA LEU A 55 26.09 -8.97 3.75
C LEU A 55 27.54 -9.32 4.12
N ARG A 56 27.79 -10.46 4.77
CA ARG A 56 29.16 -10.99 5.03
C ARG A 56 29.94 -11.41 3.77
N ASP A 57 29.38 -11.26 2.57
CA ASP A 57 30.14 -11.42 1.33
C ASP A 57 31.14 -10.25 1.18
N ASP A 58 32.43 -10.56 1.04
CA ASP A 58 33.50 -9.57 0.98
C ASP A 58 33.47 -8.71 -0.30
N GLU A 59 32.79 -9.15 -1.36
CA GLU A 59 32.60 -8.35 -2.57
C GLU A 59 31.53 -7.25 -2.41
N ILE A 60 30.74 -7.27 -1.33
CA ILE A 60 29.84 -6.18 -0.98
C ILE A 60 30.64 -5.12 -0.21
N PRO A 61 30.66 -3.84 -0.63
CA PRO A 61 31.55 -2.83 -0.06
C PRO A 61 31.19 -2.51 1.41
N ASN A 62 32.22 -2.32 2.23
CA ASN A 62 32.08 -2.04 3.67
C ASN A 62 31.41 -0.68 3.94
N GLU A 63 31.59 0.27 3.03
CA GLU A 63 31.05 1.63 3.07
C GLU A 63 29.63 1.72 2.48
N MET A 64 29.00 0.59 2.12
CA MET A 64 27.59 0.55 1.71
C MET A 64 26.71 1.06 2.85
N GLY A 65 25.87 2.05 2.57
CA GLY A 65 24.89 2.52 3.55
C GLY A 65 23.82 1.46 3.83
N ILE A 66 23.39 1.36 5.09
CA ILE A 66 22.32 0.48 5.56
C ILE A 66 21.39 1.32 6.41
N ALA A 67 20.10 1.26 6.10
CA ALA A 67 19.04 1.72 6.98
C ALA A 67 18.06 0.60 7.30
N VAL A 68 17.54 0.64 8.52
CA VAL A 68 16.46 -0.23 8.98
C VAL A 68 15.25 0.65 9.33
N GLU A 69 14.06 0.20 8.92
CA GLU A 69 12.78 0.90 9.15
C GLU A 69 12.77 2.33 8.57
N LEU A 70 13.16 2.45 7.29
CA LEU A 70 13.13 3.72 6.57
C LEU A 70 11.68 4.13 6.32
N HIS A 71 11.27 5.27 6.88
CA HIS A 71 9.90 5.78 6.71
C HIS A 71 9.66 6.32 5.32
N ILE A 72 8.52 5.94 4.73
CA ILE A 72 8.06 6.46 3.45
C ILE A 72 7.33 7.80 3.70
N PRO A 73 7.70 8.89 3.00
CA PRO A 73 7.01 10.17 3.13
C PRO A 73 5.50 10.08 2.90
N GLN A 74 4.72 10.87 3.66
CA GLN A 74 3.25 10.95 3.57
C GLN A 74 2.53 9.60 3.78
N SER A 75 3.19 8.65 4.43
CA SER A 75 2.66 7.33 4.75
C SER A 75 3.05 6.93 6.17
N SER A 76 2.29 6.02 6.78
CA SER A 76 2.68 5.36 8.03
C SER A 76 3.59 4.16 7.79
N LYS A 77 3.85 3.80 6.53
CA LYS A 77 4.61 2.60 6.14
C LYS A 77 6.12 2.84 6.19
N ARG A 78 6.84 1.75 6.44
CA ARG A 78 8.29 1.70 6.60
C ARG A 78 8.85 0.56 5.77
N ILE A 79 10.04 0.78 5.23
CA ILE A 79 10.80 -0.23 4.49
C ILE A 79 11.73 -0.92 5.50
N ASP A 80 11.68 -2.24 5.57
CA ASP A 80 12.43 -3.01 6.56
C ASP A 80 13.94 -2.77 6.47
N VAL A 81 14.52 -2.93 5.27
CA VAL A 81 15.94 -2.67 5.04
C VAL A 81 16.14 -1.91 3.74
N THR A 82 16.95 -0.85 3.79
CA THR A 82 17.42 -0.13 2.60
C THR A 82 18.95 -0.18 2.56
N LEU A 83 19.51 -0.61 1.43
CA LEU A 83 20.95 -0.62 1.18
C LEU A 83 21.27 0.41 0.12
N THR A 84 22.25 1.28 0.35
CA THR A 84 22.58 2.36 -0.58
C THR A 84 24.03 2.34 -1.03
N GLY A 85 24.25 2.77 -2.26
CA GLY A 85 25.59 2.95 -2.81
C GLY A 85 25.54 3.33 -4.28
N ARG A 86 26.58 2.95 -5.01
CA ARG A 86 26.73 3.25 -6.44
C ARG A 86 26.90 1.99 -7.26
N ASP A 87 26.31 1.97 -8.45
CA ASP A 87 26.56 0.90 -9.42
C ASP A 87 27.92 1.07 -10.12
N ASP A 88 28.23 0.15 -11.02
CA ASP A 88 29.50 0.15 -11.77
C ASP A 88 29.68 1.40 -12.66
N ALA A 89 28.57 2.04 -13.07
CA ALA A 89 28.58 3.29 -13.83
C ALA A 89 28.59 4.55 -12.94
N GLY A 90 28.62 4.37 -11.61
CA GLY A 90 28.64 5.46 -10.63
C GLY A 90 27.27 6.05 -10.29
N ASN A 91 26.17 5.48 -10.82
CA ASN A 91 24.82 5.96 -10.54
C ASN A 91 24.41 5.61 -9.11
N LYS A 92 23.65 6.50 -8.47
CA LYS A 92 23.10 6.31 -7.13
C LYS A 92 22.02 5.25 -7.17
N ASN A 93 22.13 4.25 -6.31
CA ASN A 93 21.15 3.17 -6.21
C ASN A 93 20.76 2.94 -4.75
N ALA A 94 19.50 2.58 -4.55
CA ALA A 94 18.99 2.09 -3.27
C ALA A 94 18.26 0.77 -3.47
N VAL A 95 18.78 -0.30 -2.88
CA VAL A 95 18.12 -1.61 -2.82
C VAL A 95 17.18 -1.61 -1.62
N VAL A 96 15.88 -1.73 -1.85
CA VAL A 96 14.86 -1.77 -0.80
C VAL A 96 14.38 -3.21 -0.64
N ILE A 97 14.52 -3.75 0.57
CA ILE A 97 14.26 -5.15 0.87
C ILE A 97 13.09 -5.22 1.85
N GLU A 98 12.02 -5.89 1.42
CA GLU A 98 10.93 -6.33 2.30
C GLU A 98 11.31 -7.68 2.92
N LEU A 99 11.29 -7.79 4.25
CA LEU A 99 11.64 -9.00 4.98
C LEU A 99 10.39 -9.69 5.48
N LYS A 100 10.28 -11.01 5.22
CA LYS A 100 9.18 -11.82 5.74
C LYS A 100 9.72 -13.08 6.40
N GLN A 101 9.21 -13.39 7.57
CA GLN A 101 9.57 -14.59 8.33
C GLN A 101 8.71 -15.81 7.96
N TRP A 102 7.97 -15.76 6.84
CA TRP A 102 7.00 -16.78 6.46
C TRP A 102 7.69 -18.11 6.12
N GLU A 103 7.06 -19.20 6.53
CA GLU A 103 7.52 -20.57 6.20
C GLU A 103 6.72 -21.19 5.06
N LYS A 104 5.45 -20.78 4.91
CA LYS A 104 4.48 -21.30 3.93
C LYS A 104 3.50 -20.23 3.50
N ALA A 105 2.96 -20.36 2.30
CA ALA A 105 1.87 -19.57 1.78
C ALA A 105 0.96 -20.46 0.92
N THR A 106 -0.23 -19.97 0.64
CA THR A 106 -1.16 -20.55 -0.35
C THR A 106 -1.52 -19.45 -1.34
N ALA A 107 -1.55 -19.78 -2.62
CA ALA A 107 -1.96 -18.84 -3.67
C ALA A 107 -3.47 -18.56 -3.58
N THR A 108 -3.87 -17.40 -4.08
CA THR A 108 -5.28 -17.04 -4.27
C THR A 108 -5.51 -16.57 -5.71
N ASP A 109 -6.78 -16.50 -6.11
CA ASP A 109 -7.18 -15.94 -7.41
C ASP A 109 -7.22 -14.41 -7.42
N LYS A 110 -7.05 -13.76 -6.25
CA LYS A 110 -7.03 -12.30 -6.11
C LYS A 110 -5.67 -11.76 -6.54
N ASP A 111 -5.67 -10.61 -7.19
CA ASP A 111 -4.45 -10.01 -7.74
C ASP A 111 -3.50 -9.62 -6.60
N ALA A 112 -2.27 -10.14 -6.64
CA ALA A 112 -1.24 -9.90 -5.62
C ALA A 112 -1.61 -10.27 -4.18
N ILE A 113 -2.57 -11.16 -3.95
CA ILE A 113 -2.94 -11.64 -2.60
C ILE A 113 -2.54 -13.10 -2.42
N VAL A 114 -2.00 -13.42 -1.25
CA VAL A 114 -1.66 -14.78 -0.79
C VAL A 114 -2.25 -15.02 0.60
N VAL A 115 -2.41 -16.29 0.97
CA VAL A 115 -2.77 -16.67 2.35
C VAL A 115 -1.54 -17.19 3.06
N THR A 116 -1.27 -16.71 4.28
CA THR A 116 -0.19 -17.23 5.12
C THR A 116 -0.58 -17.20 6.60
N TYR A 117 0.14 -17.96 7.42
CA TYR A 117 -0.09 -18.02 8.86
C TYR A 117 0.58 -16.83 9.55
N LEU A 118 -0.22 -15.93 10.13
CA LEU A 118 0.24 -14.76 10.86
C LEU A 118 -0.42 -14.69 12.23
N GLY A 119 0.41 -14.55 13.27
CA GLY A 119 -0.04 -14.56 14.66
C GLY A 119 -0.69 -15.89 15.03
N LYS A 120 -2.02 -15.93 15.10
CA LYS A 120 -2.80 -17.10 15.54
C LYS A 120 -3.71 -17.69 14.45
N GLY A 121 -3.54 -17.33 13.18
CA GLY A 121 -4.41 -17.84 12.12
C GLY A 121 -3.91 -17.59 10.71
N GLN A 122 -4.60 -18.23 9.74
CA GLN A 122 -4.42 -17.96 8.32
C GLN A 122 -5.05 -16.61 7.98
N ARG A 123 -4.32 -15.77 7.23
CA ARG A 123 -4.78 -14.46 6.78
C ARG A 123 -4.44 -14.27 5.31
N GLU A 124 -5.38 -13.68 4.58
CA GLU A 124 -5.06 -13.08 3.29
C GLU A 124 -4.20 -11.84 3.52
N VAL A 125 -3.11 -11.74 2.78
CA VAL A 125 -2.18 -10.61 2.84
C VAL A 125 -1.60 -10.30 1.47
N VAL A 126 -1.08 -9.09 1.32
CA VAL A 126 -0.35 -8.70 0.11
C VAL A 126 0.87 -9.58 -0.13
N HIS A 127 1.07 -9.96 -1.39
CA HIS A 127 2.23 -10.68 -1.86
C HIS A 127 3.52 -9.85 -1.63
N PRO A 128 4.61 -10.41 -1.05
CA PRO A 128 5.79 -9.65 -0.66
C PRO A 128 6.46 -8.85 -1.80
N SER A 129 6.53 -9.40 -3.02
CA SER A 129 7.01 -8.64 -4.19
C SER A 129 6.13 -7.45 -4.55
N TYR A 130 4.80 -7.57 -4.42
CA TYR A 130 3.93 -6.42 -4.65
C TYR A 130 4.20 -5.35 -3.61
N GLN A 131 4.32 -5.75 -2.33
CA GLN A 131 4.60 -4.83 -1.24
C GLN A 131 5.91 -4.06 -1.47
N ALA A 132 7.02 -4.77 -1.71
CA ALA A 132 8.31 -4.14 -2.01
C ALA A 132 8.26 -3.19 -3.23
N TRP A 133 7.62 -3.64 -4.32
CA TRP A 133 7.43 -2.80 -5.51
C TRP A 133 6.57 -1.57 -5.23
N SER A 134 5.51 -1.72 -4.41
CA SER A 134 4.61 -0.63 -4.07
C SER A 134 5.31 0.45 -3.26
N TYR A 135 6.21 0.06 -2.35
CA TYR A 135 7.03 0.99 -1.58
C TYR A 135 8.05 1.72 -2.44
N ALA A 136 8.70 1.03 -3.37
CA ALA A 136 9.57 1.68 -4.36
C ALA A 136 8.80 2.70 -5.20
N SER A 137 7.60 2.35 -5.66
CA SER A 137 6.74 3.24 -6.45
C SER A 137 6.31 4.49 -5.66
N LEU A 138 6.05 4.35 -4.35
CA LEU A 138 5.77 5.49 -3.48
C LEU A 138 6.99 6.41 -3.32
N LEU A 139 8.18 5.85 -3.10
CA LEU A 139 9.41 6.64 -3.00
C LEU A 139 9.68 7.41 -4.30
N GLU A 140 9.52 6.78 -5.45
CA GLU A 140 9.64 7.41 -6.77
C GLU A 140 8.62 8.53 -6.99
N GLY A 141 7.40 8.37 -6.47
CA GLY A 141 6.33 9.37 -6.59
C GLY A 141 6.49 10.60 -5.69
N PHE A 142 7.03 10.42 -4.48
CA PHE A 142 7.02 11.46 -3.44
C PHE A 142 8.38 12.07 -3.10
N ASN A 143 9.49 11.37 -3.37
CA ASN A 143 10.81 11.83 -2.97
C ASN A 143 11.53 12.55 -4.12
N GLU A 144 11.77 13.85 -3.98
CA GLU A 144 12.49 14.63 -5.01
C GLU A 144 13.90 14.06 -5.29
N ALA A 145 14.58 13.47 -4.30
CA ALA A 145 15.90 12.87 -4.50
C ALA A 145 15.85 11.64 -5.42
N VAL A 146 14.72 10.96 -5.49
CA VAL A 146 14.50 9.83 -6.40
C VAL A 146 14.11 10.33 -7.78
N TYR A 147 13.12 11.22 -7.85
CA TYR A 147 12.57 11.70 -9.12
C TYR A 147 13.53 12.61 -9.90
N ASP A 148 14.11 13.61 -9.22
CA ASP A 148 15.02 14.60 -9.82
C ASP A 148 16.49 14.33 -9.46
N GLY A 149 16.75 13.73 -8.29
CA GLY A 149 18.11 13.45 -7.79
C GLY A 149 18.79 12.21 -8.38
N GLY A 150 18.10 11.45 -9.24
CA GLY A 150 18.69 10.36 -10.02
C GLY A 150 18.99 9.09 -9.21
N ILE A 151 18.44 8.94 -8.01
CA ILE A 151 18.55 7.70 -7.22
C ILE A 151 17.63 6.65 -7.84
N SER A 152 18.18 5.51 -8.27
CA SER A 152 17.36 4.40 -8.75
C SER A 152 16.97 3.45 -7.61
N ILE A 153 15.68 3.22 -7.42
CA ILE A 153 15.17 2.28 -6.41
C ILE A 153 15.07 0.87 -6.99
N LYS A 154 15.61 -0.12 -6.28
CA LYS A 154 15.66 -1.54 -6.67
C LYS A 154 14.95 -2.38 -5.62
N PRO A 155 13.63 -2.64 -5.76
CA PRO A 155 12.90 -3.42 -4.78
C PRO A 155 13.19 -4.91 -4.89
N CYS A 156 13.17 -5.60 -3.75
CA CYS A 156 13.08 -7.06 -3.67
C CYS A 156 12.42 -7.49 -2.36
N ALA A 157 12.05 -8.76 -2.28
CA ALA A 157 11.54 -9.37 -1.06
C ALA A 157 12.38 -10.58 -0.67
N TYR A 158 12.70 -10.71 0.61
CA TYR A 158 13.48 -11.80 1.17
C TYR A 158 12.70 -12.56 2.24
N LEU A 159 12.21 -13.74 1.87
CA LEU A 159 11.48 -14.65 2.74
C LEU A 159 12.44 -15.70 3.29
N HIS A 160 13.23 -15.33 4.29
CA HIS A 160 14.39 -16.11 4.73
C HIS A 160 14.07 -17.48 5.37
N ASN A 161 12.80 -17.69 5.75
CA ASN A 161 12.31 -18.96 6.30
C ASN A 161 11.55 -19.83 5.28
N TYR A 162 11.23 -19.29 4.10
CA TYR A 162 10.35 -19.93 3.12
C TYR A 162 11.11 -20.88 2.21
N THR A 163 10.68 -22.13 2.12
CA THR A 163 11.27 -23.09 1.17
C THR A 163 10.50 -23.06 -0.15
N ARG A 164 11.20 -22.86 -1.28
CA ARG A 164 10.57 -22.71 -2.60
C ARG A 164 9.69 -23.93 -2.93
N ASP A 165 8.42 -23.69 -3.20
CA ASP A 165 7.39 -24.70 -3.44
C ASP A 165 6.54 -24.44 -4.70
N GLY A 166 6.82 -23.37 -5.45
CA GLY A 166 6.06 -22.97 -6.64
C GLY A 166 4.84 -22.09 -6.36
N VAL A 167 4.52 -21.82 -5.09
CA VAL A 167 3.31 -21.09 -4.70
C VAL A 167 3.55 -19.57 -4.70
N ILE A 168 4.57 -19.13 -3.97
CA ILE A 168 4.90 -17.71 -3.84
C ILE A 168 5.51 -17.13 -5.13
N ASP A 169 5.96 -17.97 -6.04
CA ASP A 169 6.49 -17.60 -7.35
C ASP A 169 5.63 -18.13 -8.50
N ALA A 170 4.35 -18.43 -8.22
CA ALA A 170 3.41 -18.90 -9.22
C ALA A 170 3.30 -17.92 -10.42
N PRO A 171 3.07 -18.42 -11.65
CA PRO A 171 3.13 -17.60 -12.87
C PRO A 171 2.23 -16.36 -12.87
N HIS A 172 1.07 -16.40 -12.21
CA HIS A 172 0.16 -15.25 -12.13
C HIS A 172 0.70 -14.09 -11.29
N TYR A 173 1.69 -14.33 -10.42
CA TYR A 173 2.40 -13.27 -9.68
C TYR A 173 3.61 -12.70 -10.45
N SER A 174 3.92 -13.20 -11.65
CA SER A 174 5.11 -12.79 -12.44
C SER A 174 5.18 -11.29 -12.73
N GLY A 175 4.02 -10.62 -12.87
CA GLY A 175 3.95 -9.17 -13.04
C GLY A 175 4.57 -8.38 -11.89
N TYR A 176 4.69 -8.98 -10.69
CA TYR A 176 5.30 -8.38 -9.51
C TYR A 176 6.67 -8.98 -9.20
N THR A 177 6.86 -10.29 -9.35
CA THR A 177 8.16 -10.93 -9.07
C THR A 177 9.24 -10.52 -10.06
N LEU A 178 8.88 -10.06 -11.28
CA LEU A 178 9.82 -9.43 -12.21
C LEU A 178 10.22 -8.01 -11.80
N LYS A 179 9.31 -7.26 -11.16
CA LYS A 179 9.55 -5.88 -10.70
C LYS A 179 10.33 -5.85 -9.38
N ALA A 180 9.98 -6.78 -8.47
CA ALA A 180 10.62 -6.98 -7.19
C ALA A 180 10.92 -8.47 -6.98
N PRO A 181 12.15 -8.92 -7.33
CA PRO A 181 12.55 -10.32 -7.23
C PRO A 181 12.36 -10.91 -5.83
N LEU A 182 12.05 -12.20 -5.78
CA LEU A 182 11.96 -12.98 -4.54
C LEU A 182 13.26 -13.73 -4.29
N PHE A 183 13.76 -13.62 -3.07
CA PHE A 183 14.81 -14.46 -2.54
C PHE A 183 14.24 -15.25 -1.36
N LEU A 184 14.49 -16.56 -1.33
CA LEU A 184 13.89 -17.47 -0.35
C LEU A 184 14.96 -18.10 0.56
N LYS A 185 14.57 -19.12 1.34
CA LYS A 185 15.50 -19.88 2.19
C LYS A 185 16.46 -20.73 1.36
N GLY A 186 17.75 -20.65 1.68
CA GLY A 186 18.78 -21.57 1.17
C GLY A 186 20.03 -20.86 0.66
N ALA A 187 21.11 -21.63 0.49
CA ALA A 187 22.41 -21.07 0.09
C ALA A 187 22.37 -20.44 -1.32
N LYS A 188 21.65 -21.08 -2.26
CA LYS A 188 21.48 -20.59 -3.64
C LYS A 188 20.75 -19.24 -3.66
N GLU A 189 19.62 -19.17 -2.96
CA GLU A 189 18.79 -17.95 -2.86
C GLU A 189 19.57 -16.80 -2.21
N ARG A 190 20.32 -17.10 -1.14
CA ARG A 190 21.22 -16.13 -0.51
C ARG A 190 22.31 -15.63 -1.48
N GLN A 191 22.88 -16.52 -2.30
CA GLN A 191 23.85 -16.10 -3.31
C GLN A 191 23.20 -15.20 -4.37
N GLN A 192 21.99 -15.53 -4.83
CA GLN A 192 21.25 -14.69 -5.78
C GLN A 192 20.94 -13.30 -5.21
N LEU A 193 20.62 -13.19 -3.91
CA LEU A 193 20.43 -11.90 -3.26
C LEU A 193 21.75 -11.12 -3.18
N ARG A 194 22.88 -11.78 -2.87
CA ARG A 194 24.20 -11.14 -2.92
C ARG A 194 24.52 -10.61 -4.31
N ASP A 195 24.27 -11.40 -5.35
CA ASP A 195 24.54 -11.00 -6.74
C ASP A 195 23.64 -9.82 -7.15
N PHE A 196 22.38 -9.81 -6.71
CA PHE A 196 21.47 -8.68 -6.90
C PHE A 196 21.97 -7.40 -6.21
N ILE A 197 22.43 -7.50 -4.96
CA ILE A 197 23.02 -6.38 -4.23
C ILE A 197 24.28 -5.88 -4.95
N LYS A 198 25.23 -6.77 -5.27
CA LYS A 198 26.50 -6.41 -5.94
C LYS A 198 26.29 -5.77 -7.33
N LYS A 199 25.25 -6.18 -8.04
CA LYS A 199 24.88 -5.58 -9.33
C LYS A 199 24.48 -4.11 -9.19
N HIS A 200 23.79 -3.75 -8.11
CA HIS A 200 23.21 -2.43 -7.92
C HIS A 200 24.03 -1.54 -6.97
N VAL A 201 24.84 -2.14 -6.11
CA VAL A 201 25.70 -1.47 -5.14
C VAL A 201 27.10 -2.08 -5.24
N LYS A 202 27.84 -1.65 -6.26
CA LYS A 202 29.22 -2.08 -6.52
C LYS A 202 30.20 -1.34 -5.64
N TYR A 203 29.95 -0.05 -5.38
CA TYR A 203 30.77 0.82 -4.54
C TYR A 203 29.92 1.37 -3.39
N GLY A 204 30.52 1.46 -2.20
CA GLY A 204 29.90 2.12 -1.06
C GLY A 204 29.85 3.64 -1.26
N ASP A 205 28.95 4.29 -0.54
CA ASP A 205 28.71 5.73 -0.60
C ASP A 205 28.87 6.42 0.76
N SER A 206 29.31 5.69 1.79
CA SER A 206 29.43 6.19 3.17
C SER A 206 28.13 6.86 3.66
N LYS A 207 26.98 6.28 3.28
CA LYS A 207 25.62 6.75 3.60
C LYS A 207 25.17 8.04 2.87
N GLU A 208 25.90 8.53 1.86
CA GLU A 208 25.53 9.74 1.10
C GLU A 208 24.11 9.64 0.50
N VAL A 209 23.82 8.57 -0.24
CA VAL A 209 22.50 8.36 -0.89
C VAL A 209 21.42 8.15 0.16
N LEU A 210 21.74 7.49 1.27
CA LEU A 210 20.81 7.32 2.38
C LEU A 210 20.41 8.67 3.01
N TYR A 211 21.39 9.56 3.20
CA TYR A 211 21.14 10.91 3.69
C TYR A 211 20.24 11.71 2.73
N GLU A 212 20.46 11.58 1.41
CA GLU A 212 19.61 12.20 0.39
C GLU A 212 18.18 11.64 0.40
N LEU A 213 17.99 10.34 0.58
CA LEU A 213 16.66 9.73 0.69
C LEU A 213 15.93 10.22 1.94
N ALA A 214 16.62 10.29 3.08
CA ALA A 214 16.02 10.64 4.36
C ALA A 214 15.64 12.12 4.48
N ASN A 215 16.45 12.99 3.86
CA ASN A 215 16.29 14.45 3.89
C ASN A 215 15.75 15.02 2.58
N GLY A 216 15.47 14.16 1.60
CA GLY A 216 14.87 14.53 0.34
C GLY A 216 13.57 15.28 0.58
N ARG A 217 13.41 16.41 -0.12
CA ARG A 217 12.18 17.19 -0.03
C ARG A 217 11.01 16.33 -0.51
N ILE A 218 9.94 16.40 0.27
CA ILE A 218 8.68 15.78 -0.11
C ILE A 218 8.10 16.61 -1.24
N ARG A 219 7.95 15.99 -2.40
CA ARG A 219 7.25 16.61 -3.52
C ARG A 219 5.80 16.87 -3.08
N PRO A 220 5.27 18.09 -3.22
CA PRO A 220 3.84 18.33 -3.06
C PRO A 220 3.11 17.37 -3.99
N SER A 221 2.21 16.54 -3.44
CA SER A 221 1.53 15.52 -4.22
C SER A 221 0.93 16.15 -5.47
N LYS A 222 1.41 15.80 -6.66
CA LYS A 222 0.57 15.93 -7.85
C LYS A 222 -0.54 14.88 -7.71
N ALA A 223 -1.62 15.34 -7.07
CA ALA A 223 -2.97 15.22 -7.60
C ALA A 223 -3.73 13.89 -7.46
N LEU A 224 -4.66 13.88 -6.49
CA LEU A 224 -5.95 13.20 -6.64
C LEU A 224 -6.59 13.54 -8.00
N ALA A 225 -6.42 14.78 -8.48
CA ALA A 225 -6.94 15.24 -9.77
C ALA A 225 -6.29 14.59 -11.01
N ASP A 226 -4.96 14.42 -11.01
CA ASP A 226 -4.26 13.77 -12.13
C ASP A 226 -4.52 12.27 -12.05
N ALA A 227 -4.44 11.68 -10.85
CA ALA A 227 -4.84 10.30 -10.62
C ALA A 227 -6.30 10.03 -11.06
N LEU A 228 -7.24 10.94 -10.79
CA LEU A 228 -8.63 10.86 -11.27
C LEU A 228 -8.70 10.85 -12.81
N LYS A 229 -7.86 11.66 -13.47
CA LYS A 229 -7.76 11.72 -14.94
C LYS A 229 -7.15 10.44 -15.51
N GLY A 230 -6.07 9.93 -14.91
CA GLY A 230 -5.44 8.67 -15.26
C GLY A 230 -6.37 7.48 -15.08
N LEU A 231 -7.01 7.38 -13.92
CA LEU A 231 -7.95 6.31 -13.58
C LEU A 231 -9.12 6.24 -14.57
N LEU A 232 -9.71 7.38 -14.94
CA LEU A 232 -10.79 7.43 -15.93
C LEU A 232 -10.34 7.23 -17.38
N THR A 233 -9.03 7.31 -17.64
CA THR A 233 -8.41 6.96 -18.93
C THR A 233 -7.73 5.59 -18.89
N ALA A 234 -8.05 4.76 -17.88
CA ALA A 234 -7.55 3.40 -17.68
C ALA A 234 -6.00 3.29 -17.53
N LYS A 235 -5.34 4.35 -17.09
CA LYS A 235 -3.95 4.29 -16.64
C LYS A 235 -3.91 3.97 -15.14
N PRO A 236 -3.18 2.93 -14.71
CA PRO A 236 -2.97 2.66 -13.29
C PRO A 236 -2.00 3.71 -12.73
N GLU A 237 -2.53 4.87 -12.32
CA GLU A 237 -1.72 5.95 -11.73
C GLU A 237 -1.60 5.85 -10.20
N PHE A 238 -2.47 5.07 -9.54
CA PHE A 238 -2.44 4.94 -8.08
C PHE A 238 -2.05 3.53 -7.65
N VAL A 239 -0.90 3.42 -6.98
CA VAL A 239 -0.44 2.17 -6.39
C VAL A 239 -1.06 2.03 -4.99
N LEU A 240 -1.97 1.08 -4.84
CA LEU A 240 -2.55 0.72 -3.54
C LEU A 240 -1.49 0.03 -2.69
N ILE A 241 -1.40 0.40 -1.41
CA ILE A 241 -0.40 -0.16 -0.48
C ILE A 241 -1.05 -0.99 0.61
N ASP A 242 -0.43 -2.11 0.96
CA ASP A 242 -0.80 -2.99 2.07
C ASP A 242 -2.31 -3.22 2.19
N ASP A 243 -2.89 -2.84 3.34
CA ASP A 243 -4.31 -2.97 3.70
C ASP A 243 -5.23 -2.39 2.62
N GLN A 244 -4.83 -1.33 1.92
CA GLN A 244 -5.63 -0.78 0.82
C GLN A 244 -5.76 -1.78 -0.33
N LYS A 245 -4.69 -2.51 -0.67
CA LYS A 245 -4.71 -3.54 -1.71
C LYS A 245 -5.51 -4.76 -1.25
N GLU A 246 -5.37 -5.18 0.00
CA GLU A 246 -6.14 -6.30 0.58
C GLU A 246 -7.64 -6.01 0.55
N VAL A 247 -8.05 -4.85 1.08
CA VAL A 247 -9.45 -4.41 1.09
C VAL A 247 -9.98 -4.24 -0.33
N PHE A 248 -9.18 -3.68 -1.25
CA PHE A 248 -9.56 -3.51 -2.65
C PHE A 248 -9.90 -4.84 -3.33
N GLU A 249 -9.02 -5.83 -3.23
CA GLU A 249 -9.20 -7.13 -3.87
C GLU A 249 -10.32 -7.95 -3.23
N ALA A 250 -10.43 -7.90 -1.89
CA ALA A 250 -11.54 -8.54 -1.17
C ALA A 250 -12.89 -7.93 -1.58
N THR A 251 -12.97 -6.60 -1.63
CA THR A 251 -14.20 -5.88 -2.02
C THR A 251 -14.55 -6.16 -3.47
N GLN A 252 -13.57 -6.21 -4.38
CA GLN A 252 -13.80 -6.54 -5.77
C GLN A 252 -14.34 -7.96 -5.95
N ALA A 253 -13.77 -8.94 -5.25
CA ALA A 253 -14.26 -10.32 -5.28
C ALA A 253 -15.70 -10.43 -4.77
N LEU A 254 -16.04 -9.72 -3.68
CA LEU A 254 -17.40 -9.67 -3.15
C LEU A 254 -18.38 -9.01 -4.13
N ALA A 255 -18.01 -7.86 -4.69
CA ALA A 255 -18.87 -7.13 -5.63
C ALA A 255 -19.17 -7.95 -6.90
N ARG A 256 -18.19 -8.71 -7.42
CA ARG A 256 -18.37 -9.57 -8.60
C ARG A 256 -19.25 -10.79 -8.38
N THR A 257 -19.43 -11.20 -7.13
CA THR A 257 -20.25 -12.37 -6.74
C THR A 257 -21.58 -11.96 -6.11
N ALA A 258 -21.82 -10.66 -5.95
CA ALA A 258 -23.06 -10.13 -5.42
C ALA A 258 -24.19 -10.29 -6.44
N SER A 259 -25.40 -10.50 -5.94
CA SER A 259 -26.63 -10.60 -6.74
C SER A 259 -27.83 -10.14 -5.92
N PRO A 260 -28.99 -9.88 -6.54
CA PRO A 260 -30.24 -9.61 -5.81
C PRO A 260 -30.60 -10.71 -4.78
N GLU A 261 -30.30 -11.96 -5.08
CA GLU A 261 -30.56 -13.11 -4.21
C GLU A 261 -29.51 -13.28 -3.11
N GLN A 262 -28.30 -12.76 -3.34
CA GLN A 262 -27.18 -12.78 -2.39
C GLN A 262 -26.53 -11.39 -2.30
N PRO A 263 -27.24 -10.40 -1.72
CA PRO A 263 -26.73 -9.05 -1.66
C PRO A 263 -25.53 -8.97 -0.71
N ARG A 264 -24.63 -8.04 -1.00
CA ARG A 264 -23.40 -7.81 -0.22
C ARG A 264 -23.39 -6.40 0.32
N VAL A 265 -23.17 -6.28 1.63
CA VAL A 265 -22.86 -5.00 2.27
C VAL A 265 -21.43 -5.07 2.78
N VAL A 266 -20.60 -4.14 2.34
CA VAL A 266 -19.19 -4.03 2.73
C VAL A 266 -19.02 -2.72 3.49
N ILE A 267 -18.39 -2.77 4.65
CA ILE A 267 -18.05 -1.59 5.45
C ILE A 267 -16.53 -1.50 5.52
N ILE A 268 -15.99 -0.36 5.09
CA ILE A 268 -14.57 -0.06 5.09
C ILE A 268 -14.34 1.12 6.03
N GLU A 269 -13.67 0.83 7.13
CA GLU A 269 -13.31 1.80 8.17
C GLU A 269 -11.85 2.23 8.00
N GLY A 270 -11.57 3.49 8.31
CA GLY A 270 -10.20 3.97 8.36
C GLY A 270 -10.15 5.41 8.85
N GLY A 271 -9.07 5.80 9.52
CA GLY A 271 -8.89 7.17 10.01
C GLY A 271 -8.65 8.21 8.91
N PRO A 272 -8.53 9.49 9.27
CA PRO A 272 -8.20 10.57 8.35
C PRO A 272 -6.85 10.34 7.63
N GLY A 273 -6.78 10.64 6.34
CA GLY A 273 -5.53 10.52 5.56
C GLY A 273 -5.13 9.10 5.14
N THR A 274 -5.92 8.07 5.49
CA THR A 274 -5.66 6.65 5.09
C THR A 274 -5.93 6.34 3.62
N GLY A 275 -6.39 7.32 2.83
CA GLY A 275 -6.62 7.15 1.38
C GLY A 275 -7.99 6.54 1.00
N LYS A 276 -8.97 6.51 1.91
CA LYS A 276 -10.34 5.98 1.68
C LYS A 276 -10.96 6.44 0.35
N THR A 277 -11.00 7.74 0.10
CA THR A 277 -11.53 8.32 -1.14
C THR A 277 -10.80 7.82 -2.39
N VAL A 278 -9.47 7.65 -2.32
CA VAL A 278 -8.70 7.13 -3.45
C VAL A 278 -9.04 5.67 -3.71
N LEU A 279 -9.18 4.87 -2.64
CA LEU A 279 -9.60 3.48 -2.71
C LEU A 279 -11.02 3.35 -3.30
N ALA A 280 -11.96 4.19 -2.84
CA ALA A 280 -13.34 4.26 -3.34
C ALA A 280 -13.41 4.54 -4.86
N ILE A 281 -12.61 5.49 -5.34
CA ILE A 281 -12.56 5.85 -6.76
C ILE A 281 -11.90 4.74 -7.59
N ASN A 282 -10.85 4.09 -7.08
CA ASN A 282 -10.25 2.93 -7.72
C ASN A 282 -11.28 1.78 -7.86
N LEU A 283 -12.08 1.53 -6.82
CA LEU A 283 -13.14 0.51 -6.87
C LEU A 283 -14.18 0.85 -7.94
N LEU A 284 -14.67 2.09 -7.97
CA LEU A 284 -15.61 2.56 -9.00
C LEU A 284 -15.07 2.26 -10.41
N VAL A 285 -13.85 2.68 -10.69
CA VAL A 285 -13.22 2.53 -12.02
C VAL A 285 -13.01 1.06 -12.37
N ARG A 286 -12.50 0.26 -11.43
CA ARG A 286 -12.18 -1.15 -11.69
C ARG A 286 -13.41 -2.03 -11.85
N LEU A 287 -14.45 -1.80 -11.04
CA LEU A 287 -15.73 -2.51 -11.16
C LEU A 287 -16.46 -2.11 -12.44
N THR A 288 -16.48 -0.82 -12.79
CA THR A 288 -17.04 -0.33 -14.06
C THR A 288 -16.31 -0.94 -15.26
N SER A 289 -14.97 -1.01 -15.19
CA SER A 289 -14.15 -1.63 -16.26
C SER A 289 -14.35 -3.14 -16.36
N ALA A 290 -14.87 -3.78 -15.31
CA ALA A 290 -15.26 -5.19 -15.32
C ALA A 290 -16.69 -5.41 -15.87
N GLY A 291 -17.34 -4.36 -16.38
CA GLY A 291 -18.67 -4.42 -16.96
C GLY A 291 -19.82 -4.25 -15.97
N LEU A 292 -19.54 -3.99 -14.69
CA LEU A 292 -20.56 -3.76 -13.68
C LEU A 292 -21.09 -2.32 -13.75
N PHE A 293 -22.39 -2.16 -13.59
CA PHE A 293 -23.07 -0.87 -13.54
C PHE A 293 -23.19 -0.38 -12.10
N GLY A 294 -22.53 0.74 -11.79
CA GLY A 294 -22.56 1.29 -10.45
C GLY A 294 -22.21 2.77 -10.38
N GLN A 295 -22.39 3.32 -9.18
CA GLN A 295 -22.21 4.75 -8.91
C GLN A 295 -21.40 5.00 -7.64
N TYR A 296 -20.69 6.13 -7.65
CA TYR A 296 -20.13 6.75 -6.46
C TYR A 296 -21.15 7.73 -5.88
N VAL A 297 -21.44 7.56 -4.59
CA VAL A 297 -22.46 8.28 -3.85
C VAL A 297 -21.79 9.08 -2.74
N SER A 298 -22.11 10.37 -2.66
CA SER A 298 -21.74 11.20 -1.52
C SER A 298 -22.92 12.08 -1.10
N LYS A 299 -23.06 12.35 0.20
CA LYS A 299 -24.06 13.32 0.66
C LYS A 299 -23.71 14.75 0.21
N ASN A 300 -22.46 15.15 0.46
CA ASN A 300 -22.01 16.51 0.18
C ASN A 300 -21.73 16.71 -1.32
N ALA A 301 -22.20 17.83 -1.87
CA ALA A 301 -21.93 18.21 -3.26
C ALA A 301 -20.49 18.70 -3.46
N ALA A 302 -19.89 19.38 -2.46
CA ALA A 302 -18.58 20.01 -2.59
C ALA A 302 -17.45 19.05 -3.04
N PRO A 303 -17.29 17.83 -2.48
CA PRO A 303 -16.29 16.88 -2.99
C PRO A 303 -16.54 16.49 -4.46
N ARG A 304 -17.81 16.27 -4.84
CA ARG A 304 -18.18 15.93 -6.22
C ARG A 304 -17.91 17.08 -7.18
N GLU A 305 -18.19 18.32 -6.79
CA GLU A 305 -17.89 19.51 -7.59
C GLU A 305 -16.38 19.68 -7.81
N VAL A 306 -15.57 19.40 -6.78
CA VAL A 306 -14.11 19.36 -6.92
C VAL A 306 -13.71 18.30 -7.95
N TYR A 307 -14.19 17.06 -7.85
CA TYR A 307 -13.85 16.02 -8.84
C TYR A 307 -14.31 16.39 -10.24
N GLN A 308 -15.53 16.91 -10.37
CA GLN A 308 -16.08 17.35 -11.65
C GLN A 308 -15.20 18.43 -12.29
N SER A 309 -14.78 19.45 -11.52
CA SER A 309 -13.93 20.54 -12.01
C SER A 309 -12.57 20.06 -12.49
N ARG A 310 -11.99 19.05 -11.83
CA ARG A 310 -10.70 18.45 -12.19
C ARG A 310 -10.78 17.56 -13.44
N LEU A 311 -11.98 17.08 -13.78
CA LEU A 311 -12.23 16.16 -14.88
C LEU A 311 -12.80 16.84 -16.14
N VAL A 312 -12.97 18.17 -16.10
CA VAL A 312 -13.36 18.96 -17.27
C VAL A 312 -12.39 18.71 -18.42
N GLY A 313 -12.92 18.43 -19.61
CA GLY A 313 -12.14 18.10 -20.80
C GLY A 313 -11.63 16.65 -20.88
N THR A 314 -11.83 15.85 -19.83
CA THR A 314 -11.49 14.41 -19.84
C THR A 314 -12.73 13.53 -20.03
N ILE A 315 -13.83 13.86 -19.34
CA ILE A 315 -15.12 13.20 -19.52
C ILE A 315 -16.23 14.25 -19.70
N THR A 316 -17.33 13.84 -20.34
CA THR A 316 -18.49 14.73 -20.50
C THR A 316 -19.20 14.92 -19.17
N LYS A 317 -19.89 16.05 -19.02
CA LYS A 317 -20.73 16.32 -17.84
C LYS A 317 -21.76 15.19 -17.63
N THR A 318 -22.36 14.70 -18.71
CA THR A 318 -23.31 13.58 -18.68
C THR A 318 -22.67 12.30 -18.14
N LYS A 319 -21.47 11.94 -18.61
CA LYS A 319 -20.73 10.76 -18.13
C LYS A 319 -20.31 10.90 -16.67
N PHE A 320 -19.98 12.12 -16.21
CA PHE A 320 -19.71 12.37 -14.80
C PHE A 320 -20.98 12.16 -13.96
N SER A 321 -22.10 12.79 -14.35
CA SER A 321 -23.37 12.69 -13.61
C SER A 321 -23.96 11.27 -13.60
N SER A 322 -23.63 10.42 -14.57
CA SER A 322 -24.04 9.00 -14.54
C SER A 322 -23.23 8.15 -13.55
N MET A 323 -22.02 8.58 -13.18
CA MET A 323 -21.13 7.85 -12.27
C MET A 323 -21.11 8.45 -10.85
N PHE A 324 -21.36 9.75 -10.70
CA PHE A 324 -21.29 10.45 -9.42
C PHE A 324 -22.64 11.06 -9.07
N THR A 325 -23.23 10.64 -7.96
CA THR A 325 -24.55 11.09 -7.53
C THR A 325 -24.62 11.45 -6.04
N GLY A 326 -25.71 12.13 -5.67
CA GLY A 326 -26.03 12.45 -4.28
C GLY A 326 -26.89 11.37 -3.63
N SER A 327 -26.71 11.12 -2.33
CA SER A 327 -27.50 10.10 -1.60
C SER A 327 -29.02 10.35 -1.64
N GLY A 328 -29.46 11.60 -1.72
CA GLY A 328 -30.90 11.93 -1.81
C GLY A 328 -31.59 11.48 -3.11
N SER A 329 -30.84 11.02 -4.11
CA SER A 329 -31.41 10.53 -5.38
C SER A 329 -31.99 9.12 -5.30
N PHE A 330 -31.76 8.39 -4.20
CA PHE A 330 -32.11 6.97 -4.09
C PHE A 330 -33.49 6.68 -3.50
N CYS A 331 -34.21 7.69 -3.01
CA CYS A 331 -35.52 7.51 -2.38
C CYS A 331 -36.59 6.87 -3.27
N ASN A 332 -36.46 6.98 -4.60
CA ASN A 332 -37.40 6.42 -5.57
C ASN A 332 -36.72 5.45 -6.57
N VAL A 333 -35.53 4.97 -6.25
CA VAL A 333 -34.81 4.02 -7.10
C VAL A 333 -35.39 2.62 -6.89
N GLU A 334 -35.64 1.89 -7.98
CA GLU A 334 -36.11 0.52 -7.91
C GLU A 334 -35.06 -0.41 -7.31
N ALA A 335 -35.50 -1.47 -6.63
CA ALA A 335 -34.60 -2.40 -5.99
C ALA A 335 -33.66 -3.06 -7.01
N ASN A 336 -32.38 -3.20 -6.64
CA ASN A 336 -31.34 -3.82 -7.46
C ASN A 336 -31.14 -3.18 -8.85
N THR A 337 -31.37 -1.87 -8.97
CA THR A 337 -31.08 -1.10 -10.20
C THR A 337 -29.58 -1.13 -10.55
N TYR A 338 -28.71 -1.17 -9.54
CA TYR A 338 -27.26 -1.12 -9.71
C TYR A 338 -26.61 -2.45 -9.31
N ASP A 339 -25.54 -2.84 -10.01
CA ASP A 339 -24.70 -3.96 -9.59
C ASP A 339 -23.91 -3.59 -8.32
N PHE A 340 -23.44 -2.34 -8.23
CA PHE A 340 -22.76 -1.86 -7.04
C PHE A 340 -22.94 -0.36 -6.77
N LEU A 341 -22.79 0.03 -5.51
CA LEU A 341 -22.70 1.43 -5.06
C LEU A 341 -21.48 1.60 -4.15
N VAL A 342 -20.70 2.65 -4.40
CA VAL A 342 -19.60 3.09 -3.54
C VAL A 342 -20.04 4.35 -2.81
N VAL A 343 -20.24 4.25 -1.50
CA VAL A 343 -20.79 5.32 -0.66
C VAL A 343 -19.68 5.92 0.19
N ASP A 344 -19.25 7.12 -0.16
CA ASP A 344 -18.17 7.82 0.56
C ASP A 344 -18.73 8.69 1.70
N GLU A 345 -17.96 8.80 2.78
CA GLU A 345 -18.35 9.52 4.01
C GLU A 345 -19.72 9.05 4.53
N ALA A 346 -19.96 7.74 4.58
CA ALA A 346 -21.26 7.14 4.86
C ALA A 346 -21.82 7.51 6.24
N HIS A 347 -20.95 7.81 7.21
CA HIS A 347 -21.33 8.35 8.52
C HIS A 347 -22.08 9.70 8.44
N ARG A 348 -22.05 10.39 7.30
CA ARG A 348 -22.79 11.63 7.08
C ARG A 348 -24.21 11.41 6.59
N LEU A 349 -24.59 10.20 6.16
CA LEU A 349 -25.92 9.92 5.63
C LEU A 349 -27.02 10.28 6.63
N ASN A 350 -28.16 10.73 6.12
CA ASN A 350 -29.31 11.05 6.96
C ASN A 350 -30.19 9.81 7.17
N GLU A 351 -31.01 9.85 8.21
CA GLU A 351 -32.18 8.98 8.29
C GLU A 351 -33.10 9.31 7.10
N LYS A 352 -33.70 10.50 7.03
CA LYS A 352 -34.61 10.85 5.92
C LYS A 352 -33.97 11.71 4.82
N SER A 353 -34.46 11.54 3.60
CA SER A 353 -34.13 12.33 2.40
C SER A 353 -34.98 13.62 2.29
N GLY A 354 -34.63 14.52 1.37
CA GLY A 354 -35.32 15.79 1.13
C GLY A 354 -34.79 16.97 1.96
N LEU A 355 -34.97 18.21 1.47
CA LEU A 355 -34.48 19.45 2.12
C LEU A 355 -35.03 19.60 3.56
N TYR A 356 -36.19 19.00 3.83
CA TYR A 356 -36.88 19.03 5.12
C TYR A 356 -36.87 17.68 5.85
N GLY A 357 -36.10 16.68 5.39
CA GLY A 357 -36.03 15.35 6.01
C GLY A 357 -37.37 14.60 6.01
N ASN A 358 -38.16 14.77 4.95
CA ASN A 358 -39.54 14.29 4.85
C ASN A 358 -39.78 13.29 3.71
N LEU A 359 -38.75 12.94 2.94
CA LEU A 359 -38.82 12.00 1.83
C LEU A 359 -38.08 10.72 2.18
N GLY A 360 -38.63 9.58 1.76
CA GLY A 360 -37.99 8.28 1.99
C GLY A 360 -38.08 7.78 3.43
N ASP A 361 -37.34 6.71 3.73
CA ASP A 361 -37.32 6.02 5.03
C ASP A 361 -35.95 6.21 5.72
N ASN A 362 -34.94 5.52 5.20
CA ASN A 362 -33.58 5.56 5.70
C ASN A 362 -32.59 5.53 4.53
N GLN A 363 -31.72 6.53 4.36
CA GLN A 363 -30.80 6.58 3.21
C GLN A 363 -29.89 5.35 3.10
N VAL A 364 -29.49 4.76 4.22
CA VAL A 364 -28.69 3.52 4.22
C VAL A 364 -29.51 2.37 3.63
N LYS A 365 -30.77 2.22 4.04
CA LYS A 365 -31.68 1.19 3.49
C LYS A 365 -31.98 1.42 2.02
N GLU A 366 -32.21 2.67 1.62
CA GLU A 366 -32.47 3.05 0.22
C GLU A 366 -31.29 2.66 -0.68
N LEU A 367 -30.06 2.93 -0.24
CA LEU A 367 -28.84 2.55 -0.96
C LEU A 367 -28.65 1.03 -1.01
N ILE A 368 -28.84 0.33 0.10
CA ILE A 368 -28.76 -1.15 0.15
C ILE A 368 -29.78 -1.77 -0.79
N ASN A 369 -31.02 -1.31 -0.77
CA ASN A 369 -32.08 -1.86 -1.61
C ASN A 369 -31.83 -1.57 -3.10
N ALA A 370 -31.22 -0.43 -3.44
CA ALA A 370 -30.97 -0.04 -4.81
C ALA A 370 -29.87 -0.86 -5.52
N SER A 371 -29.09 -1.68 -4.81
CA SER A 371 -27.93 -2.36 -5.38
C SER A 371 -27.69 -3.78 -4.88
N ALA A 372 -27.12 -4.64 -5.74
CA ALA A 372 -26.67 -5.96 -5.31
C ALA A 372 -25.46 -5.89 -4.35
N CYS A 373 -24.58 -4.89 -4.50
CA CYS A 373 -23.45 -4.66 -3.61
C CYS A 373 -23.34 -3.20 -3.15
N THR A 374 -23.43 -2.93 -1.86
CA THR A 374 -23.20 -1.58 -1.31
C THR A 374 -21.93 -1.54 -0.47
N ILE A 375 -21.02 -0.63 -0.81
CA ILE A 375 -19.71 -0.46 -0.18
C ILE A 375 -19.71 0.89 0.55
N PHE A 376 -19.71 0.86 1.87
CA PHE A 376 -19.70 2.05 2.72
C PHE A 376 -18.29 2.36 3.22
N PHE A 377 -17.83 3.58 2.99
CA PHE A 377 -16.61 4.12 3.59
C PHE A 377 -16.97 4.98 4.81
N ILE A 378 -16.39 4.64 5.97
CA ILE A 378 -16.66 5.30 7.25
C ILE A 378 -15.34 5.82 7.83
N ASP A 379 -15.42 6.92 8.59
CA ASP A 379 -14.31 7.45 9.37
C ASP A 379 -14.61 7.20 10.86
N GLU A 380 -13.68 6.59 11.58
CA GLU A 380 -13.84 6.26 13.00
C GLU A 380 -13.81 7.51 13.90
N ASP A 381 -13.13 8.58 13.47
CA ASP A 381 -12.84 9.75 14.31
C ASP A 381 -13.90 10.88 14.21
N LEU A 382 -14.86 10.76 13.29
CA LEU A 382 -15.92 11.75 13.13
C LEU A 382 -17.11 11.43 14.03
N HIS A 383 -16.89 11.55 15.35
CA HIS A 383 -18.00 11.70 16.29
C HIS A 383 -18.80 12.96 15.93
N ILE A 384 -20.10 12.78 15.70
CA ILE A 384 -21.05 13.88 15.60
C ILE A 384 -21.13 14.53 16.98
N PHE A 385 -20.45 15.66 17.17
CA PHE A 385 -20.70 16.52 18.33
C PHE A 385 -22.10 17.12 18.20
N THR A 386 -23.08 16.52 18.86
CA THR A 386 -24.30 17.25 19.23
C THR A 386 -23.95 18.14 20.41
N LEU A 387 -23.80 19.43 20.14
CA LEU A 387 -23.93 20.45 21.20
C LEU A 387 -25.38 20.39 21.67
N ASN A 388 -25.59 20.01 22.93
CA ASN A 388 -26.89 20.05 23.61
C ASN A 388 -27.41 21.47 23.74
#